data_AF-A0A2N5KVA0-F1
#
_entry.id   AF-A0A2N5KVA0-F1
#
_cell.length_a   1.000
_cell.length_b   1.000
_cell.length_c   1.000
_cell.angle_alpha   90.00
_cell.angle_beta   90.00
_cell.angle_gamma   90.00
#
_symmetry.space_group_name_H-M   'P 1'
#
loop_
_entity.id
_entity.type
_entity.pdbx_description
1 polymer ?
#
loop_
_entity_poly.entity_id
_entity_poly.type
_entity_poly.pdbx_seq_one_letter_code
_entity_poly.pdbx_strand_id
1 'polypeptide(L)'
;MNVFEALREHLNLTEIAGRFTELRRSGKTFRGCCPFPEHEDNTPSFHCYPDQRFKCYGCRRHGDVTDLWAGVKGIEPGIEAALDLAREYGVELPQRDPEARKRAEEHRRQEAEYLRQAEVCHETLSLQARVADWWGRRRFGKELQERYLLGASPDGTEAVIPFWHRGRVKGLIRRKLEGEPKYVYPKAEDFPEGYRPLFIPGPVRGEAFLVEGIVDALALAALGAGAVAVGGTGISEHQMLELKRLSGSLYVLPDADESGAEAAREWARALYPKALVCPAEYGEARASHV
;
A
#
# COMPACT_ATOMS: atom_id res chain seq x y z
N MET A 1 -8.34 -7.00 -18.44
CA MET A 1 -9.80 -6.84 -18.28
C MET A 1 -10.16 -7.27 -16.86
N ASN A 2 -10.72 -6.36 -16.06
CA ASN A 2 -11.20 -6.72 -14.73
C ASN A 2 -12.62 -7.36 -14.82
N VAL A 3 -13.06 -7.99 -13.73
CA VAL A 3 -14.35 -8.71 -13.67
C VAL A 3 -15.55 -7.79 -14.02
N PHE A 4 -15.56 -6.55 -13.54
CA PHE A 4 -16.65 -5.58 -13.76
C PHE A 4 -16.65 -5.02 -15.19
N GLU A 5 -15.47 -4.88 -15.81
CA GLU A 5 -15.33 -4.55 -17.23
C GLU A 5 -15.88 -5.67 -18.11
N ALA A 6 -15.49 -6.91 -17.84
CA ALA A 6 -15.97 -8.07 -18.59
C ALA A 6 -17.51 -8.16 -18.55
N LEU A 7 -18.13 -7.95 -17.39
CA LEU A 7 -19.59 -7.96 -17.27
C LEU A 7 -20.25 -6.83 -18.05
N ARG A 8 -19.72 -5.60 -18.02
CA ARG A 8 -20.28 -4.47 -18.78
C ARG A 8 -20.11 -4.61 -20.30
N GLU A 9 -19.12 -5.37 -20.75
CA GLU A 9 -18.91 -5.67 -22.17
C GLU A 9 -19.86 -6.77 -22.67
N HIS A 10 -20.14 -7.78 -21.84
CA HIS A 10 -20.97 -8.92 -22.24
C HIS A 10 -22.46 -8.73 -21.94
N LEU A 11 -22.80 -7.85 -20.99
CA LEU A 11 -24.16 -7.65 -20.53
C LEU A 11 -24.65 -6.23 -20.83
N ASN A 12 -25.86 -6.14 -21.37
CA ASN A 12 -26.52 -4.88 -21.61
C ASN A 12 -27.34 -4.47 -20.37
N LEU A 13 -26.96 -3.35 -19.74
CA LEU A 13 -27.64 -2.81 -18.58
C LEU A 13 -29.14 -2.56 -18.85
N THR A 14 -29.48 -2.06 -20.03
CA THR A 14 -30.88 -1.73 -20.37
C THR A 14 -31.72 -2.99 -20.49
N GLU A 15 -31.18 -4.05 -21.08
CA GLU A 15 -31.86 -5.34 -21.20
C GLU A 15 -32.07 -5.99 -19.84
N ILE A 16 -31.07 -5.94 -18.96
CA ILE A 16 -31.17 -6.48 -17.61
C ILE A 16 -32.15 -5.68 -16.77
N ALA A 17 -32.07 -4.35 -16.79
CA ALA A 17 -33.03 -3.48 -16.11
C ALA A 17 -34.46 -3.70 -16.61
N GLY A 18 -34.64 -3.96 -17.91
CA GLY A 18 -35.93 -4.27 -18.53
C GLY A 18 -36.62 -5.53 -17.98
N ARG A 19 -35.88 -6.42 -17.31
CA ARG A 19 -36.47 -7.59 -16.61
C ARG A 19 -37.12 -7.23 -15.28
N PHE A 20 -36.76 -6.10 -14.70
CA PHE A 20 -37.23 -5.65 -13.39
C PHE A 20 -38.21 -4.47 -13.47
N THR A 21 -38.18 -3.70 -14.55
CA THR A 21 -39.08 -2.57 -14.76
C THR A 21 -39.35 -2.36 -16.26
N GLU A 22 -40.54 -1.87 -16.60
CA GLU A 22 -40.82 -1.43 -17.96
C GLU A 22 -39.99 -0.18 -18.29
N LEU A 23 -39.20 -0.24 -19.37
CA LEU A 23 -38.36 0.85 -19.83
C LEU A 23 -38.88 1.40 -21.17
N ARG A 24 -38.98 2.71 -21.27
CA ARG A 24 -39.34 3.43 -22.50
C ARG A 24 -38.18 4.27 -22.99
N ARG A 25 -37.99 4.29 -24.31
CA ARG A 25 -36.94 5.07 -24.95
C ARG A 25 -37.23 6.56 -24.81
N SER A 26 -36.23 7.33 -24.37
CA SER A 26 -36.25 8.78 -24.30
C SER A 26 -34.94 9.33 -24.89
N GLY A 27 -34.99 9.65 -26.18
CA GLY A 27 -33.82 10.05 -26.96
C GLY A 27 -32.76 8.95 -27.02
N LYS A 28 -31.58 9.22 -26.48
CA LYS A 28 -30.47 8.26 -26.33
C LYS A 28 -30.53 7.44 -25.04
N THR A 29 -31.44 7.76 -24.13
CA THR A 29 -31.57 7.09 -22.83
C THR A 29 -32.82 6.22 -22.79
N PHE A 30 -32.91 5.34 -21.81
CA PHE A 30 -34.13 4.61 -21.46
C PHE A 30 -34.57 5.01 -20.06
N ARG A 31 -35.88 5.13 -19.85
CA ARG A 31 -36.46 5.59 -18.58
C ARG A 31 -37.62 4.69 -18.16
N GLY A 32 -37.72 4.40 -16.87
CA GLY A 32 -38.82 3.63 -16.27
C GLY A 32 -38.95 3.90 -14.78
N CYS A 33 -39.83 3.17 -14.10
CA CYS A 33 -39.92 3.20 -12.65
C CYS A 33 -38.67 2.59 -12.02
N CYS A 34 -38.41 2.94 -10.77
CA CYS A 34 -37.30 2.38 -10.01
C CYS A 34 -37.48 0.86 -9.80
N PRO A 35 -36.50 0.02 -10.17
CA PRO A 35 -36.57 -1.43 -9.94
C PRO A 35 -36.12 -1.87 -8.54
N PHE A 36 -35.64 -0.94 -7.70
CA PHE A 36 -35.13 -1.28 -6.36
C PHE A 36 -36.29 -1.52 -5.36
N PRO A 37 -36.29 -2.63 -4.60
CA PRO A 37 -37.37 -2.98 -3.68
C PRO A 37 -37.64 -1.94 -2.59
N GLU A 38 -36.61 -1.18 -2.20
CA GLU A 38 -36.69 -0.15 -1.16
C GLU A 38 -37.32 1.16 -1.65
N HIS A 39 -37.70 1.26 -2.92
CA HIS A 39 -38.28 2.48 -3.49
C HIS A 39 -39.48 2.16 -4.37
N GLU A 40 -40.66 2.28 -3.77
CA GLU A 40 -41.94 2.14 -4.46
C GLU A 40 -42.24 3.39 -5.29
N ASP A 41 -41.94 3.31 -6.58
CA ASP A 41 -41.91 4.46 -7.48
C ASP A 41 -43.05 4.41 -8.50
N ASN A 42 -43.97 5.37 -8.40
CA ASN A 42 -45.10 5.51 -9.32
C ASN A 42 -44.80 6.46 -10.49
N THR A 43 -43.61 7.05 -10.52
CA THR A 43 -43.17 7.94 -11.59
C THR A 43 -41.92 7.36 -12.25
N PRO A 44 -41.69 7.52 -13.56
CA PRO A 44 -40.46 6.98 -14.13
C PRO A 44 -39.22 7.73 -13.60
N SER A 45 -38.56 7.30 -12.52
CA SER A 45 -37.38 8.04 -11.99
C SER A 45 -36.03 7.39 -12.32
N PHE A 46 -36.05 6.18 -12.89
CA PHE A 46 -34.87 5.40 -13.24
C PHE A 46 -34.47 5.62 -14.69
N HIS A 47 -33.20 5.95 -14.92
CA HIS A 47 -32.64 6.22 -16.25
C HIS A 47 -31.44 5.31 -16.53
N CYS A 48 -31.43 4.65 -17.69
CA CYS A 48 -30.27 3.97 -18.26
C CYS A 48 -29.65 4.82 -19.38
N TYR A 49 -28.33 4.94 -19.35
CA TYR A 49 -27.54 5.74 -20.29
C TYR A 49 -26.75 4.86 -21.27
N PRO A 50 -26.36 5.39 -22.45
CA PRO A 50 -25.59 4.65 -23.45
C PRO A 50 -24.24 4.10 -22.98
N ASP A 51 -23.65 4.68 -21.94
CA ASP A 51 -22.36 4.30 -21.35
C ASP A 51 -22.47 3.11 -20.37
N GLN A 52 -23.58 2.36 -20.40
CA GLN A 52 -23.87 1.24 -19.51
C GLN A 52 -23.89 1.64 -18.02
N ARG A 53 -24.33 2.88 -17.73
CA ARG A 53 -24.60 3.38 -16.37
C ARG A 53 -26.08 3.67 -16.17
N PHE A 54 -26.55 3.56 -14.93
CA PHE A 54 -27.88 4.00 -14.54
C PHE A 54 -27.83 5.07 -13.45
N LYS A 55 -28.92 5.83 -13.36
CA LYS A 55 -29.22 6.69 -12.21
C LYS A 55 -30.72 6.71 -11.95
N CYS A 56 -31.10 6.52 -10.70
CA CYS A 56 -32.44 6.76 -10.21
C CYS A 56 -32.51 8.13 -9.54
N TYR A 57 -33.35 9.03 -10.04
CA TYR A 57 -33.51 10.37 -9.47
C TYR A 57 -34.39 10.40 -8.23
N GLY A 58 -35.24 9.38 -8.02
CA GLY A 58 -36.05 9.23 -6.81
C GLY A 58 -35.22 8.75 -5.61
N CYS A 59 -34.63 7.54 -5.71
CA CYS A 59 -33.85 6.96 -4.61
C CYS A 59 -32.36 7.34 -4.60
N ARG A 60 -31.89 8.11 -5.60
CA ARG A 60 -30.50 8.57 -5.77
C ARG A 60 -29.44 7.49 -6.02
N ARG A 61 -29.83 6.21 -6.13
CA ARG A 61 -28.92 5.13 -6.52
C ARG A 61 -28.40 5.34 -7.95
N HIS A 62 -27.13 5.00 -8.16
CA HIS A 62 -26.47 5.05 -9.45
C HIS A 62 -25.43 3.94 -9.52
N GLY A 63 -25.03 3.55 -10.71
CA GLY A 63 -24.04 2.49 -10.87
C GLY A 63 -24.03 1.89 -12.26
N ASP A 64 -23.46 0.70 -12.38
CA ASP A 64 -23.56 -0.16 -13.55
C ASP A 64 -24.46 -1.39 -13.33
N VAL A 65 -24.43 -2.31 -14.28
CA VAL A 65 -25.21 -3.56 -14.26
C VAL A 65 -24.99 -4.37 -12.97
N THR A 66 -23.81 -4.32 -12.39
CA THR A 66 -23.48 -5.05 -11.15
C THR A 66 -24.15 -4.41 -9.94
N ASP A 67 -24.13 -3.08 -9.86
CA ASP A 67 -24.77 -2.33 -8.78
C ASP A 67 -26.30 -2.46 -8.84
N LEU A 68 -26.86 -2.49 -10.06
CA LEU A 68 -28.27 -2.78 -10.28
C LEU A 68 -28.61 -4.18 -9.78
N TRP A 69 -27.83 -5.19 -10.19
CA TRP A 69 -28.04 -6.58 -9.80
C TRP A 69 -27.99 -6.77 -8.28
N ALA A 70 -26.98 -6.19 -7.63
CA ALA A 70 -26.84 -6.19 -6.19
C ALA A 70 -28.10 -5.65 -5.50
N GLY A 71 -28.55 -4.47 -5.93
CA GLY A 71 -29.68 -3.80 -5.29
C GLY A 71 -31.04 -4.46 -5.54
N VAL A 72 -31.26 -5.12 -6.69
CA VAL A 72 -32.53 -5.82 -6.97
C VAL A 72 -32.57 -7.22 -6.38
N LYS A 73 -31.42 -7.89 -6.20
CA LYS A 73 -31.32 -9.22 -5.60
C LYS A 73 -31.07 -9.20 -4.09
N GLY A 74 -30.76 -8.03 -3.51
CA GLY A 74 -30.41 -7.92 -2.09
C GLY A 74 -29.04 -8.54 -1.77
N ILE A 75 -28.11 -8.51 -2.71
CA ILE A 75 -26.74 -9.01 -2.55
C ILE A 75 -25.82 -7.84 -2.19
N GLU A 76 -24.78 -8.08 -1.39
CA GLU A 76 -23.77 -7.06 -1.11
C GLU A 76 -23.09 -6.54 -2.39
N PRO A 77 -22.93 -5.21 -2.57
CA PRO A 77 -22.26 -4.65 -3.73
C PRO A 77 -20.80 -5.11 -3.85
N GLY A 78 -20.32 -5.24 -5.09
CA GLY A 78 -18.94 -5.61 -5.39
C GLY A 78 -18.79 -7.01 -5.97
N ILE A 79 -17.81 -7.78 -5.49
CA ILE A 79 -17.41 -9.04 -6.15
C ILE A 79 -18.47 -10.13 -6.05
N GLU A 80 -19.25 -10.18 -4.97
CA GLU A 80 -20.29 -11.20 -4.78
C GLU A 80 -21.43 -11.01 -5.80
N ALA A 81 -21.94 -9.78 -5.93
CA ALA A 81 -22.93 -9.44 -6.94
C ALA A 81 -22.42 -9.69 -8.37
N ALA A 82 -21.13 -9.43 -8.64
CA ALA A 82 -20.52 -9.72 -9.94
C ALA A 82 -20.47 -11.23 -10.25
N LEU A 83 -20.10 -12.05 -9.27
CA LEU A 83 -20.06 -13.51 -9.42
C LEU A 83 -21.45 -14.12 -9.58
N ASP A 84 -22.43 -13.60 -8.85
CA ASP A 84 -23.83 -14.03 -8.96
C ASP A 84 -24.43 -13.65 -10.32
N LEU A 85 -24.24 -12.40 -10.75
CA LEU A 85 -24.66 -11.91 -12.06
C LEU A 85 -24.03 -12.74 -13.19
N ALA A 86 -22.74 -13.04 -13.09
CA ALA A 86 -22.05 -13.86 -14.08
C ALA A 86 -22.62 -15.28 -14.17
N ARG A 87 -22.92 -15.90 -13.01
CA ARG A 87 -23.49 -17.23 -12.94
C ARG A 87 -24.89 -17.28 -13.56
N GLU A 88 -25.73 -16.30 -13.23
CA GLU A 88 -27.10 -16.21 -13.75
C GLU A 88 -27.13 -16.08 -15.28
N TYR A 89 -26.24 -15.27 -15.84
CA TYR A 89 -26.21 -14.99 -17.28
C TYR A 89 -25.19 -15.84 -18.05
N GLY A 90 -24.54 -16.80 -17.40
CA GLY A 90 -23.54 -17.67 -18.02
C GLY A 90 -22.35 -16.90 -18.60
N VAL A 91 -22.01 -15.74 -18.03
CA VAL A 91 -20.84 -14.97 -18.46
C VAL A 91 -19.59 -15.62 -17.91
N GLU A 92 -18.72 -16.10 -18.79
CA GLU A 92 -17.39 -16.53 -18.40
C GLU A 92 -16.59 -15.33 -17.93
N LEU A 93 -16.43 -15.21 -16.61
CA LEU A 93 -15.57 -14.19 -16.05
C LEU A 93 -14.12 -14.53 -16.34
N PRO A 94 -13.27 -13.54 -16.66
CA PRO A 94 -11.84 -13.77 -16.78
C PRO A 94 -11.36 -14.37 -15.46
N GLN A 95 -10.83 -15.59 -15.53
CA GLN A 95 -10.11 -16.16 -14.39
C GLN A 95 -9.01 -15.18 -13.99
N ARG A 96 -8.72 -15.06 -12.69
CA ARG A 96 -7.52 -14.34 -12.22
C ARG A 96 -6.35 -14.80 -13.09
N ASP A 97 -5.77 -13.88 -13.85
CA ASP A 97 -4.67 -14.12 -14.79
C ASP A 97 -3.73 -15.19 -14.22
N PRO A 98 -3.66 -16.41 -14.81
CA PRO A 98 -2.81 -17.48 -14.30
C PRO A 98 -1.35 -17.04 -14.13
N GLU A 99 -0.90 -16.12 -14.98
CA GLU A 99 0.43 -15.52 -14.89
C GLU A 99 0.54 -14.58 -13.69
N ALA A 100 -0.50 -13.79 -13.40
CA ALA A 100 -0.57 -13.01 -12.16
C ALA A 100 -0.60 -13.88 -10.89
N ARG A 101 -1.28 -15.03 -10.94
CA ARG A 101 -1.28 -16.00 -9.82
C ARG A 101 0.11 -16.59 -9.61
N LYS A 102 0.76 -17.03 -10.69
CA LYS A 102 2.12 -17.58 -10.66
C LYS A 102 3.12 -16.55 -10.13
N ARG A 103 3.09 -15.32 -10.63
CA ARG A 103 3.90 -14.20 -10.11
C ARG A 103 3.66 -13.98 -8.63
N ALA A 104 2.40 -13.89 -8.18
CA ALA A 104 2.09 -13.71 -6.76
C ALA A 104 2.56 -14.88 -5.87
N GLU A 105 2.59 -16.10 -6.38
CA GLU A 105 3.15 -17.27 -5.69
C GLU A 105 4.68 -17.21 -5.61
N GLU A 106 5.35 -16.85 -6.71
CA GLU A 106 6.79 -16.64 -6.75
C GLU A 106 7.23 -15.52 -5.80
N HIS A 107 6.50 -14.41 -5.75
CA HIS A 107 6.77 -13.31 -4.82
C HIS A 107 6.67 -13.79 -3.36
N ARG A 108 5.61 -14.53 -3.01
CA ARG A 108 5.43 -15.08 -1.66
C ARG A 108 6.55 -16.06 -1.29
N ARG A 109 6.97 -16.90 -2.24
CA ARG A 109 8.09 -17.82 -2.03
C ARG A 109 9.40 -17.07 -1.78
N GLN A 110 9.64 -16.01 -2.52
CA GLN A 110 10.82 -15.16 -2.36
C GLN A 110 10.82 -14.39 -1.03
N GLU A 111 9.69 -13.81 -0.64
CA GLU A 111 9.50 -13.15 0.68
C GLU A 111 9.77 -14.13 1.83
N ALA A 112 9.29 -15.38 1.73
CA ALA A 112 9.53 -16.41 2.73
C ALA A 112 11.01 -16.84 2.80
N GLU A 113 11.72 -16.86 1.66
CA GLU A 113 13.15 -17.14 1.64
C GLU A 113 13.95 -16.01 2.32
N TYR A 114 13.64 -14.74 2.02
CA TYR A 114 14.32 -13.63 2.70
C TYR A 114 14.06 -13.60 4.20
N LEU A 115 12.85 -13.95 4.64
CA LEU A 115 12.55 -14.08 6.06
C LEU A 115 13.40 -15.18 6.72
N ARG A 116 13.50 -16.37 6.11
CA ARG A 116 14.39 -17.43 6.62
C ARG A 116 15.84 -16.99 6.71
N GLN A 117 16.34 -16.30 5.69
CA GLN A 117 17.71 -15.79 5.71
C GLN A 117 17.92 -14.72 6.80
N ALA A 118 16.92 -13.87 7.04
CA ALA A 118 16.93 -12.91 8.14
C ALA A 118 17.01 -13.63 9.50
N GLU A 119 16.20 -14.67 9.72
CA GLU A 119 16.21 -15.49 10.93
C GLU A 119 17.59 -16.12 11.18
N VAL A 120 18.21 -16.73 10.15
CA VAL A 120 19.56 -17.30 10.26
C VAL A 120 20.61 -16.22 10.60
N CYS A 121 20.53 -15.04 9.97
CA CYS A 121 21.44 -13.93 10.28
C CYS A 121 21.20 -13.40 11.71
N HIS A 122 19.96 -13.42 12.18
CA HIS A 122 19.59 -13.02 13.54
C HIS A 122 20.15 -14.01 14.57
N GLU A 123 20.01 -15.32 14.36
CA GLU A 123 20.64 -16.34 15.20
C GLU A 123 22.16 -16.17 15.25
N THR A 124 22.76 -15.87 14.09
CA THR A 124 24.21 -15.61 13.96
C THR A 124 24.66 -14.41 14.80
N LEU A 125 23.81 -13.42 15.06
CA LEU A 125 24.17 -12.25 15.87
C LEU A 125 24.66 -12.63 17.27
N SER A 126 24.08 -13.68 17.87
CA SER A 126 24.49 -14.19 19.18
C SER A 126 25.93 -14.71 19.21
N LEU A 127 26.46 -15.12 18.06
CA LEU A 127 27.82 -15.62 17.88
C LEU A 127 28.82 -14.49 17.55
N GLN A 128 28.32 -13.30 17.18
CA GLN A 128 29.12 -12.19 16.65
C GLN A 128 29.11 -10.99 17.60
N ALA A 129 29.87 -11.08 18.70
CA ALA A 129 29.93 -10.05 19.74
C ALA A 129 30.23 -8.64 19.20
N ARG A 130 31.11 -8.53 18.18
CA ARG A 130 31.45 -7.25 17.53
C ARG A 130 30.22 -6.55 16.95
N VAL A 131 29.34 -7.30 16.28
CA VAL A 131 28.12 -6.76 15.66
C VAL A 131 27.05 -6.50 16.72
N ALA A 132 26.93 -7.38 17.72
CA ALA A 132 26.01 -7.18 18.84
C ALA A 132 26.33 -5.89 19.63
N ASP A 133 27.61 -5.64 19.92
CA ASP A 133 28.07 -4.41 20.58
C ASP A 133 27.83 -3.17 19.70
N TRP A 134 27.99 -3.31 18.38
CA TRP A 134 27.73 -2.23 17.43
C TRP A 134 26.26 -1.79 17.44
N TRP A 135 25.32 -2.74 17.55
CA TRP A 135 23.90 -2.47 17.75
C TRP A 135 23.61 -1.87 19.14
N GLY A 136 24.25 -2.41 20.19
CA GLY A 136 24.09 -1.91 21.56
C GLY A 136 24.50 -0.45 21.72
N ARG A 137 25.60 -0.02 21.08
CA ARG A 137 26.01 1.40 21.05
C ARG A 137 24.97 2.32 20.39
N ARG A 138 24.12 1.77 19.52
CA ARG A 138 23.01 2.47 18.85
C ARG A 138 21.68 2.33 19.58
N ARG A 139 21.68 1.82 20.81
CA ARG A 139 20.49 1.58 21.64
C ARG A 139 19.53 0.53 21.06
N PHE A 140 19.95 -0.26 20.09
CA PHE A 140 19.23 -1.46 19.66
C PHE A 140 19.65 -2.63 20.54
N GLY A 141 19.06 -2.72 21.73
CA GLY A 141 19.23 -3.85 22.64
C GLY A 141 18.54 -5.12 22.13
N LYS A 142 18.66 -6.23 22.89
CA LYS A 142 18.17 -7.56 22.49
C LYS A 142 16.70 -7.56 22.04
N GLU A 143 15.83 -6.87 22.78
CA GLU A 143 14.41 -6.77 22.42
C GLU A 143 14.18 -6.19 21.03
N LEU A 144 14.87 -5.10 20.67
CA LEU A 144 14.73 -4.50 19.34
C LEU A 144 15.46 -5.33 18.26
N GLN A 145 16.54 -6.00 18.63
CA GLN A 145 17.22 -6.94 17.74
C GLN A 145 16.29 -8.10 17.36
N GLU A 146 15.61 -8.69 18.33
CA GLU A 146 14.62 -9.75 18.12
C GLU A 146 13.41 -9.23 17.34
N ARG A 147 12.84 -8.09 17.75
CA ARG A 147 11.65 -7.50 17.11
C ARG A 147 11.83 -7.24 15.61
N TYR A 148 13.01 -6.80 15.20
CA TYR A 148 13.31 -6.46 13.81
C TYR A 148 14.18 -7.48 13.08
N LEU A 149 14.48 -8.62 13.72
CA LEU A 149 15.38 -9.66 13.23
C LEU A 149 16.74 -9.08 12.78
N LEU A 150 17.30 -8.16 13.58
CA LEU A 150 18.63 -7.60 13.31
C LEU A 150 19.67 -8.71 13.48
N GLY A 151 20.54 -8.85 12.47
CA GLY A 151 21.47 -9.96 12.37
C GLY A 151 22.92 -9.55 12.16
N ALA A 152 23.76 -10.55 11.95
CA ALA A 152 25.17 -10.41 11.60
C ALA A 152 25.55 -11.31 10.41
N SER A 153 26.59 -10.93 9.67
CA SER A 153 27.25 -11.83 8.74
C SER A 153 28.04 -12.91 9.51
N PRO A 154 28.26 -14.10 8.92
CA PRO A 154 28.99 -15.20 9.57
C PRO A 154 30.43 -14.87 10.00
N ASP A 155 31.05 -13.90 9.32
CA ASP A 155 32.40 -13.41 9.62
C ASP A 155 32.42 -12.20 10.58
N GLY A 156 31.25 -11.72 11.02
CA GLY A 156 31.11 -10.62 11.97
C GLY A 156 31.56 -9.25 11.44
N THR A 157 31.67 -9.10 10.11
CA THR A 157 32.11 -7.84 9.47
C THR A 157 30.94 -6.92 9.10
N GLU A 158 29.71 -7.43 9.03
CA GLU A 158 28.51 -6.69 8.63
C GLU A 158 27.35 -6.91 9.58
N ALA A 159 26.61 -5.84 9.89
CA ALA A 159 25.28 -5.93 10.43
C ALA A 159 24.28 -6.22 9.31
N VAL A 160 23.34 -7.13 9.55
CA VAL A 160 22.29 -7.50 8.59
C VAL A 160 20.96 -6.94 9.06
N ILE A 161 20.29 -6.20 8.19
CA ILE A 161 18.99 -5.58 8.49
C ILE A 161 17.99 -6.12 7.47
N PRO A 162 16.91 -6.80 7.89
CA PRO A 162 15.87 -7.20 6.95
C PRO A 162 15.25 -5.96 6.30
N PHE A 163 15.10 -5.98 4.97
CA PHE A 163 14.42 -4.91 4.24
C PHE A 163 12.92 -5.04 4.49
N TRP A 164 12.44 -4.34 5.51
CA TRP A 164 11.03 -4.33 5.88
C TRP A 164 10.22 -3.41 4.97
N HIS A 165 9.09 -3.93 4.51
CA HIS A 165 8.10 -3.16 3.76
C HIS A 165 6.70 -3.62 4.17
N ARG A 166 6.05 -2.83 5.04
CA ARG A 166 4.67 -3.05 5.52
C ARG A 166 4.45 -4.45 6.10
N GLY A 167 5.36 -4.87 6.98
CA GLY A 167 5.30 -6.15 7.67
C GLY A 167 5.82 -7.35 6.87
N ARG A 168 6.42 -7.12 5.69
CA ARG A 168 7.06 -8.15 4.89
C ARG A 168 8.55 -7.89 4.75
N VAL A 169 9.35 -8.95 4.78
CA VAL A 169 10.78 -8.88 4.44
C VAL A 169 10.92 -9.08 2.93
N LYS A 170 11.41 -8.04 2.24
CA LYS A 170 11.60 -8.05 0.77
C LYS A 170 13.05 -8.18 0.33
N GLY A 171 13.97 -8.39 1.26
CA GLY A 171 15.40 -8.52 1.01
C GLY A 171 16.22 -8.33 2.28
N LEU A 172 17.54 -8.29 2.15
CA LEU A 172 18.47 -8.05 3.25
C LEU A 172 19.40 -6.89 2.92
N ILE A 173 19.56 -5.97 3.86
CA ILE A 173 20.49 -4.84 3.78
C ILE A 173 21.73 -5.23 4.57
N ARG A 174 22.91 -5.06 3.96
CA ARG A 174 24.20 -5.30 4.62
C ARG A 174 24.81 -3.96 4.99
N ARG A 175 25.10 -3.78 6.28
CA ARG A 175 25.77 -2.60 6.81
C ARG A 175 27.15 -3.00 7.28
N LYS A 176 28.17 -2.71 6.46
CA LYS A 176 29.58 -2.94 6.82
C LYS A 176 29.94 -2.23 8.11
N LEU A 177 30.71 -2.84 9.00
CA LEU A 177 31.22 -2.11 10.16
C LEU A 177 32.34 -1.16 9.76
N GLU A 178 33.10 -1.52 8.73
CA GLU A 178 34.24 -0.78 8.17
C GLU A 178 34.23 -0.82 6.63
N GLY A 179 34.75 0.23 6.00
CA GLY A 179 34.86 0.34 4.54
C GLY A 179 33.63 0.93 3.83
N GLU A 180 33.81 1.22 2.54
CA GLU A 180 32.81 1.83 1.66
C GLU A 180 32.36 0.87 0.53
N PRO A 181 31.14 1.01 -0.01
CA PRO A 181 30.07 1.86 0.51
C PRO A 181 29.57 1.35 1.87
N LYS A 182 29.16 2.31 2.72
CA LYS A 182 28.60 2.11 4.06
C LYS A 182 27.51 1.02 4.09
N TYR A 183 26.51 1.13 3.21
CA TYR A 183 25.38 0.23 3.11
C TYR A 183 25.34 -0.42 1.73
N VAL A 184 25.05 -1.72 1.69
CA VAL A 184 24.73 -2.47 0.47
C VAL A 184 23.26 -2.84 0.56
N TYR A 185 22.45 -2.21 -0.29
CA TYR A 185 21.01 -2.46 -0.39
C TYR A 185 20.72 -3.51 -1.47
N PRO A 186 19.60 -4.24 -1.36
CA PRO A 186 19.06 -4.98 -2.50
C PRO A 186 18.84 -4.04 -3.69
N LYS A 187 19.18 -4.52 -4.89
CA LYS A 187 19.05 -3.78 -6.14
C LYS A 187 17.61 -3.82 -6.63
N ALA A 188 17.28 -2.91 -7.55
CA ALA A 188 15.97 -2.85 -8.19
C ALA A 188 15.53 -4.19 -8.82
N GLU A 189 16.49 -4.92 -9.42
CA GLU A 189 16.29 -6.24 -10.04
C GLU A 189 15.96 -7.35 -9.03
N ASP A 190 16.29 -7.17 -7.75
CA ASP A 190 15.97 -8.13 -6.69
C ASP A 190 14.50 -8.02 -6.24
N PHE A 191 13.80 -6.96 -6.65
CA PHE A 191 12.39 -6.73 -6.35
C PHE A 191 11.53 -7.09 -7.55
N PRO A 192 10.42 -7.82 -7.34
CA PRO A 192 9.53 -8.19 -8.44
C PRO A 192 8.91 -7.01 -9.18
N GLU A 193 8.77 -5.87 -8.51
CA GLU A 193 8.26 -4.64 -9.12
C GLU A 193 9.30 -3.92 -10.01
N GLY A 194 10.56 -4.38 -10.04
CA GLY A 194 11.64 -3.80 -10.84
C GLY A 194 12.19 -2.48 -10.29
N TYR A 195 11.85 -2.13 -9.05
CA TYR A 195 12.38 -0.98 -8.33
C TYR A 195 12.48 -1.27 -6.84
N ARG A 196 13.40 -0.59 -6.14
CA ARG A 196 13.51 -0.66 -4.69
C ARG A 196 12.39 0.16 -4.04
N PRO A 197 11.46 -0.47 -3.28
CA PRO A 197 10.36 0.25 -2.65
C PRO A 197 10.85 1.08 -1.45
N LEU A 198 9.93 1.79 -0.77
CA LEU A 198 10.25 2.43 0.51
C LEU A 198 10.55 1.38 1.59
N PHE A 199 11.44 1.72 2.53
CA PHE A 199 11.63 0.95 3.74
C PHE A 199 10.58 1.35 4.77
N ILE A 200 9.71 0.42 5.16
CA ILE A 200 8.59 0.65 6.08
C ILE A 200 8.59 -0.46 7.13
N PRO A 201 9.21 -0.23 8.32
CA PRO A 201 9.43 -1.25 9.33
C PRO A 201 8.19 -1.63 10.15
N GLY A 202 7.08 -0.92 9.98
CA GLY A 202 5.85 -1.15 10.74
C GLY A 202 4.60 -0.63 10.03
N PRO A 203 3.42 -0.74 10.66
CA PRO A 203 2.21 -0.15 10.12
C PRO A 203 2.31 1.37 10.06
N VAL A 204 1.82 1.96 8.97
CA VAL A 204 1.65 3.41 8.83
C VAL A 204 0.16 3.71 8.83
N ARG A 205 -0.33 4.40 9.87
CA ARG A 205 -1.75 4.74 10.05
C ARG A 205 -1.87 6.22 10.36
N GLY A 206 -2.41 7.00 9.43
CA GLY A 206 -2.51 8.45 9.60
C GLY A 206 -1.15 9.10 9.42
N GLU A 207 -0.54 9.60 10.48
CA GLU A 207 0.71 10.35 10.41
C GLU A 207 1.93 9.43 10.37
N ALA A 208 2.96 9.82 9.60
CA ALA A 208 4.24 9.13 9.58
C ALA A 208 5.42 10.07 9.41
N PHE A 209 6.55 9.68 9.98
CA PHE A 209 7.83 10.33 9.78
C PHE A 209 8.51 9.79 8.52
N LEU A 210 9.00 10.69 7.67
CA LEU A 210 9.83 10.40 6.51
C LEU A 210 11.28 10.76 6.82
N VAL A 211 12.17 9.78 6.74
CA VAL A 211 13.59 9.92 7.06
C VAL A 211 14.48 9.40 5.93
N GLU A 212 15.76 9.76 5.96
CA GLU A 212 16.76 9.28 5.01
C GLU A 212 17.21 7.85 5.34
N GLY A 213 17.56 7.62 6.61
CA GLY A 213 18.18 6.40 7.09
C GLY A 213 17.21 5.32 7.58
N ILE A 214 17.48 4.07 7.20
CA ILE A 214 16.70 2.91 7.65
C ILE A 214 16.80 2.68 9.17
N VAL A 215 17.92 3.06 9.79
CA VAL A 215 18.11 2.90 11.25
C VAL A 215 17.25 3.91 12.01
N ASP A 216 17.11 5.12 11.48
CA ASP A 216 16.25 6.16 12.06
C ASP A 216 14.77 5.75 11.94
N ALA A 217 14.38 5.16 10.80
CA ALA A 217 13.03 4.60 10.66
C ALA A 217 12.76 3.45 11.65
N LEU A 218 13.75 2.58 11.89
CA LEU A 218 13.64 1.54 12.92
C LEU A 218 13.52 2.14 14.32
N ALA A 219 14.27 3.20 14.64
CA ALA A 219 14.21 3.87 15.93
C ALA A 219 12.84 4.53 16.16
N LEU A 220 12.30 5.21 15.16
CA LEU A 220 10.97 5.81 15.22
C LEU A 220 9.86 4.75 15.35
N ALA A 221 9.97 3.65 14.62
CA ALA A 221 9.03 2.54 14.73
C ALA A 221 9.13 1.83 16.09
N ALA A 222 10.31 1.77 16.69
CA ALA A 222 10.50 1.23 18.04
C ALA A 222 9.75 2.07 19.08
N LEU A 223 9.66 3.39 18.87
CA LEU A 223 8.84 4.32 19.67
C LEU A 223 7.34 4.25 19.36
N GLY A 224 6.92 3.39 18.43
CA GLY A 224 5.52 3.21 18.04
C GLY A 224 5.02 4.21 16.98
N ALA A 225 5.90 5.04 16.43
CA ALA A 225 5.54 5.97 15.37
C ALA A 225 5.45 5.27 14.01
N GLY A 226 4.57 5.78 13.13
CA GLY A 226 4.62 5.46 11.71
C GLY A 226 5.92 6.00 11.13
N ALA A 227 6.73 5.15 10.48
CA ALA A 227 8.03 5.54 9.97
C ALA A 227 8.27 4.99 8.56
N VAL A 228 8.91 5.80 7.73
CA VAL A 228 9.23 5.51 6.34
C VAL A 228 10.64 6.01 6.06
N ALA A 229 11.50 5.16 5.51
CA ALA A 229 12.82 5.56 5.03
C ALA A 229 12.97 5.42 3.52
N VAL A 230 13.66 6.38 2.92
CA VAL A 230 14.02 6.37 1.48
C VAL A 230 15.25 5.48 1.23
N GLY A 231 16.17 5.42 2.19
CA GLY A 231 17.45 4.72 2.05
C GLY A 231 18.48 5.52 1.26
N GLY A 232 18.56 6.82 1.51
CA GLY A 232 19.41 7.82 0.85
C GLY A 232 18.68 9.16 0.62
N THR A 233 19.38 10.13 0.03
CA THR A 233 18.85 11.48 -0.30
C THR A 233 18.02 11.52 -1.59
N GLY A 234 18.24 10.58 -2.52
CA GLY A 234 17.50 10.50 -3.78
C GLY A 234 16.23 9.65 -3.66
N ILE A 235 15.07 10.23 -3.99
CA ILE A 235 13.80 9.51 -4.11
C ILE A 235 13.56 9.16 -5.59
N SER A 236 13.35 7.87 -5.89
CA SER A 236 12.93 7.46 -7.24
C SER A 236 11.47 7.82 -7.54
N GLU A 237 11.10 7.91 -8.83
CA GLU A 237 9.71 8.17 -9.22
C GLU A 237 8.71 7.18 -8.61
N HIS A 238 9.08 5.91 -8.52
CA HIS A 238 8.25 4.86 -7.92
C HIS A 238 8.10 5.04 -6.40
N GLN A 239 9.18 5.38 -5.69
CA GLN A 239 9.10 5.70 -4.25
C GLN A 239 8.26 6.96 -4.02
N MET A 240 8.36 7.97 -4.89
CA MET A 240 7.53 9.18 -4.82
C MET A 240 6.04 8.85 -5.00
N LEU A 241 5.70 7.99 -5.97
CA LEU A 241 4.33 7.50 -6.15
C LEU A 241 3.84 6.72 -4.92
N GLU A 242 4.71 5.93 -4.29
CA GLU A 242 4.38 5.21 -3.07
C GLU A 242 4.10 6.17 -1.90
N LEU A 243 4.96 7.18 -1.69
CA LEU A 243 4.78 8.22 -0.68
C LEU A 243 3.44 8.96 -0.88
N LYS A 244 3.10 9.31 -2.13
CA LYS A 244 1.81 9.94 -2.47
C LYS A 244 0.61 9.07 -2.10
N ARG A 245 0.73 7.74 -2.21
CA ARG A 245 -0.34 6.77 -1.90
C ARG A 245 -0.47 6.38 -0.42
N LEU A 246 0.49 6.72 0.44
CA LEU A 246 0.33 6.51 1.89
C LEU A 246 -0.93 7.22 2.40
N SER A 247 -1.58 6.73 3.45
CA SER A 247 -2.64 7.49 4.09
C SER A 247 -2.03 8.54 5.02
N GLY A 248 -2.70 9.70 5.16
CA GLY A 248 -2.36 10.77 6.11
C GLY A 248 -1.11 11.59 5.81
N SER A 249 -0.68 12.39 6.79
CA SER A 249 0.38 13.41 6.63
C SER A 249 1.78 12.82 6.84
N LEU A 250 2.76 13.40 6.15
CA LEU A 250 4.16 13.03 6.26
C LEU A 250 4.96 14.15 6.95
N TYR A 251 5.72 13.80 7.98
CA TYR A 251 6.62 14.70 8.70
C TYR A 251 8.06 14.36 8.32
N VAL A 252 8.70 15.23 7.54
CA VAL A 252 10.06 15.01 7.06
C VAL A 252 11.05 15.39 8.15
N LEU A 253 11.83 14.41 8.61
CA LEU A 253 12.93 14.61 9.55
C LEU A 253 14.25 14.56 8.76
N PRO A 254 14.86 15.72 8.44
CA PRO A 254 16.15 15.75 7.75
C PRO A 254 17.28 15.25 8.65
N ASP A 255 18.34 14.72 8.04
CA ASP A 255 19.61 14.60 8.73
C ASP A 255 20.13 16.00 9.11
N ALA A 256 20.92 16.07 10.19
CA ALA A 256 21.42 17.34 10.76
C ALA A 256 22.61 17.91 9.96
N ASP A 257 22.51 17.92 8.63
CA ASP A 257 23.48 18.51 7.71
C ASP A 257 22.77 19.28 6.58
N GLU A 258 23.56 20.02 5.78
CA GLU A 258 23.03 20.86 4.72
C GLU A 258 22.35 20.06 3.61
N SER A 259 22.89 18.88 3.29
CA SER A 259 22.36 18.03 2.22
C SER A 259 21.00 17.44 2.60
N GLY A 260 20.85 16.96 3.84
CA GLY A 260 19.59 16.46 4.37
C GLY A 260 18.54 17.55 4.49
N ALA A 261 18.94 18.76 4.92
CA ALA A 261 18.04 19.91 4.96
C ALA A 261 17.52 20.32 3.56
N GLU A 262 18.38 20.26 2.54
CA GLU A 262 17.98 20.53 1.16
C GLU A 262 17.04 19.44 0.62
N ALA A 263 17.40 18.17 0.81
CA ALA A 263 16.59 17.02 0.41
C ALA A 263 15.19 17.08 1.05
N ALA A 264 15.10 17.36 2.35
CA ALA A 264 13.81 17.45 3.03
C ALA A 264 12.91 18.56 2.47
N ARG A 265 13.46 19.72 2.11
CA ARG A 265 12.71 20.79 1.46
C ARG A 265 12.24 20.39 0.07
N GLU A 266 13.07 19.68 -0.70
CA GLU A 266 12.68 19.15 -2.00
C GLU A 266 11.54 18.14 -1.89
N TRP A 267 11.67 17.19 -0.96
CA TRP A 267 10.65 16.16 -0.73
C TRP A 267 9.33 16.79 -0.30
N ALA A 268 9.36 17.76 0.62
CA ALA A 268 8.17 18.46 1.08
C ALA A 268 7.48 19.23 -0.06
N ARG A 269 8.25 19.90 -0.94
CA ARG A 269 7.70 20.55 -2.14
C ARG A 269 7.04 19.55 -3.09
N ALA A 270 7.70 18.41 -3.35
CA ALA A 270 7.19 17.38 -4.26
C ALA A 270 5.95 16.65 -3.72
N LEU A 271 5.76 16.64 -2.41
CA LEU A 271 4.66 15.99 -1.71
C LEU A 271 3.60 16.97 -1.19
N TYR A 272 3.70 18.27 -1.47
CA TYR A 272 2.72 19.26 -1.04
C TYR A 272 1.29 18.89 -1.51
N PRO A 273 0.25 19.03 -0.66
CA PRO A 273 0.25 19.57 0.72
C PRO A 273 0.45 18.51 1.82
N LYS A 274 0.84 17.28 1.46
CA LYS A 274 0.86 16.12 2.35
C LYS A 274 2.07 16.09 3.29
N ALA A 275 3.20 16.66 2.88
CA ALA A 275 4.45 16.61 3.63
C ALA A 275 4.82 17.97 4.22
N LEU A 276 5.28 17.94 5.47
CA LEU A 276 5.79 19.10 6.21
C LEU A 276 7.20 18.79 6.72
N VAL A 277 8.12 19.74 6.60
CA VAL A 277 9.46 19.61 7.16
C VAL A 277 9.41 19.94 8.66
N CYS A 278 9.90 19.04 9.50
CA CYS A 278 10.06 19.31 10.91
C CYS A 278 11.19 20.33 11.13
N PRO A 279 11.03 21.30 12.05
CA PRO A 279 12.10 22.22 12.38
C PRO A 279 13.31 21.46 12.97
N ALA A 280 14.52 21.90 12.63
CA ALA A 280 15.76 21.30 13.15
C ALA A 280 15.94 21.53 14.66
N GLU A 281 15.29 22.57 15.21
CA GLU A 281 15.25 22.85 16.63
C GLU A 281 13.89 22.44 17.19
N TYR A 282 13.88 21.37 17.97
CA TYR A 282 12.82 21.13 18.94
C TYR A 282 13.13 22.08 20.10
N GLY A 283 12.42 23.21 20.17
CA GLY A 283 12.61 24.16 21.27
C GLY A 283 12.66 23.43 22.60
N GLU A 284 13.52 23.89 23.53
CA GLU A 284 13.62 23.34 24.88
C GLU A 284 12.22 23.01 25.36
N ALA A 285 11.96 21.72 25.64
CA ALA A 285 10.68 21.27 26.13
C ALA A 285 10.27 22.24 27.22
N ARG A 286 9.18 23.01 27.01
CA ARG A 286 8.60 23.82 28.06
C ARG A 286 8.18 22.83 29.13
N ALA A 287 9.05 22.61 30.11
CA ALA A 287 8.73 22.02 31.38
C ALA A 287 7.67 22.93 32.00
N SER A 288 6.42 22.64 31.69
CA SER A 288 5.28 23.35 32.23
C SER A 288 4.13 22.36 32.31
N HIS A 289 3.70 22.14 33.56
CA HIS A 289 2.53 21.38 34.02
C HIS A 289 2.81 19.86 34.09
N VAL A 290 3.02 19.22 35.24
CA VAL A 290 2.39 19.37 36.57
C VAL A 290 3.43 19.24 37.69
#